data_AF-A0A7L0N2S1-F1
#
_entry.id   AF-A0A7L0N2S1-F1
#
_cell.length_a   1.000
_cell.length_b   1.000
_cell.length_c   1.000
_cell.angle_alpha   90.00
_cell.angle_beta   90.00
_cell.angle_gamma   90.00
#
_symmetry.space_group_name_H-M   'P 1'
#
loop_
_entity.id
_entity.type
_entity.pdbx_description
1 polymer ?
#
loop_
_entity_poly.entity_id
_entity_poly.type
_entity_poly.pdbx_seq_one_letter_code
_entity_poly.pdbx_strand_id
1 'polypeptide(L)'
;VSLCCHSQTGGSKGYGFIEFESDDVAKIVADTMNNYLFSERLLKCQFLPPEKVHENLFKGCDKIFRKPSQPAVRRYNRIRSLVQKARMTKRLLHKERLLRKRLAEKGLDYDFPGFATQALCKKRKKVKASKKTKLNVSLTSQDPTPVCTPAVLERRKAAQVDDDAEDDEVTLKLPPASVNSAVQRPKKMPRKRQNLKIQK
;
A
#
# COMPACT_ATOMS: atom_id res chain seq x y z
N VAL A 1 6.14 -14.50 -24.82
CA VAL A 1 6.76 -14.13 -23.51
C VAL A 1 5.68 -13.63 -22.56
N SER A 2 5.62 -14.17 -21.34
CA SER A 2 4.63 -13.81 -20.31
C SER A 2 5.34 -13.21 -19.09
N LEU A 3 5.16 -11.90 -18.86
CA LEU A 3 5.70 -11.22 -17.68
C LEU A 3 4.69 -11.27 -16.53
N CYS A 4 5.12 -11.70 -15.35
CA CYS A 4 4.24 -11.76 -14.19
C CYS A 4 4.20 -10.40 -13.47
N CYS A 5 3.03 -9.76 -13.49
CA CYS A 5 2.79 -8.47 -12.81
C CYS A 5 2.10 -8.66 -11.45
N HIS A 6 2.34 -7.75 -10.51
CA HIS A 6 1.64 -7.68 -9.24
C HIS A 6 0.19 -7.22 -9.46
N SER A 7 -0.79 -7.93 -8.90
CA SER A 7 -2.21 -7.71 -9.21
C SER A 7 -2.78 -6.37 -8.74
N GLN A 8 -2.19 -5.75 -7.72
CA GLN A 8 -2.69 -4.49 -7.16
C GLN A 8 -2.02 -3.26 -7.80
N THR A 9 -0.69 -3.19 -7.72
CA THR A 9 0.15 -2.09 -8.23
C THR A 9 0.37 -2.13 -9.74
N GLY A 10 0.39 -3.32 -10.33
CA GLY A 10 0.73 -3.52 -11.75
C GLY A 10 2.20 -3.49 -12.10
N GLY A 11 3.10 -3.38 -11.13
CA GLY A 11 4.55 -3.50 -11.35
C GLY A 11 4.96 -4.94 -11.67
N SER A 12 6.12 -5.10 -12.31
CA SER A 12 6.73 -6.42 -12.55
C SER A 12 7.09 -7.12 -11.24
N LYS A 13 6.87 -8.43 -11.14
CA LYS A 13 7.31 -9.23 -9.98
C LYS A 13 8.79 -9.63 -10.04
N GLY A 14 9.47 -9.39 -11.17
CA GLY A 14 10.86 -9.79 -11.37
C GLY A 14 11.05 -11.23 -11.87
N TYR A 15 9.99 -11.87 -12.36
CA TYR A 15 10.06 -13.14 -13.09
C TYR A 15 9.06 -13.16 -14.24
N GLY A 16 9.31 -14.01 -15.21
CA GLY A 16 8.45 -14.25 -16.36
C GLY A 16 8.72 -15.61 -16.97
N PHE A 17 7.89 -16.00 -17.92
CA PHE A 17 7.98 -17.27 -18.63
C PHE A 17 8.16 -17.00 -20.12
N ILE A 18 9.02 -17.78 -20.75
CA ILE A 18 9.27 -17.74 -22.17
C ILE A 18 8.87 -19.11 -22.72
N GLU A 19 8.10 -19.10 -23.80
CA GLU A 19 7.70 -20.28 -24.53
C GLU A 19 8.55 -20.31 -25.80
N PHE A 20 9.17 -21.45 -26.06
CA PHE A 20 9.95 -21.73 -27.26
C PHE A 20 9.23 -22.80 -28.06
N GLU A 21 9.41 -22.79 -29.37
CA GLU A 21 8.85 -23.81 -30.27
C GLU A 21 9.51 -25.18 -30.06
N SER A 22 10.80 -25.19 -29.73
CA SER A 22 11.60 -26.41 -29.54
C SER A 22 12.13 -26.53 -28.11
N ASP A 23 11.95 -27.70 -27.52
CA ASP A 23 12.43 -28.01 -26.16
C ASP A 23 13.96 -27.91 -26.03
N ASP A 24 14.69 -28.28 -27.08
CA ASP A 24 16.15 -28.26 -27.06
C ASP A 24 16.69 -26.83 -27.02
N VAL A 25 16.05 -25.90 -27.73
CA VAL A 25 16.37 -24.47 -27.65
C VAL A 25 16.11 -23.95 -26.24
N ALA A 26 15.00 -24.36 -25.62
CA ALA A 26 14.69 -23.96 -24.25
C ALA A 26 15.72 -24.46 -23.24
N LYS A 27 16.25 -25.68 -23.40
CA LYS A 27 17.33 -26.22 -22.54
C LYS A 27 18.62 -25.45 -22.73
N ILE A 28 19.05 -25.23 -23.97
CA ILE A 28 20.27 -24.47 -24.28
C ILE A 28 20.18 -23.08 -23.66
N VAL A 29 19.09 -22.35 -23.90
CA VAL A 29 18.90 -21.00 -23.34
C VAL A 29 18.89 -21.00 -21.82
N ALA A 30 18.23 -21.99 -21.20
CA ALA A 30 18.21 -22.11 -19.74
C ALA A 30 19.63 -22.30 -19.19
N ASP A 31 20.43 -23.18 -19.79
CA ASP A 31 21.78 -23.47 -19.34
C ASP A 31 22.73 -22.30 -19.60
N THR A 32 22.62 -21.62 -20.75
CA THR A 32 23.50 -20.50 -21.10
C THR A 32 23.20 -19.23 -20.31
N MET A 33 21.92 -18.96 -20.00
CA MET A 33 21.50 -17.73 -19.31
C MET A 33 21.42 -17.88 -17.79
N ASN A 34 21.54 -19.11 -17.26
CA ASN A 34 21.52 -19.33 -15.82
C ASN A 34 22.78 -18.76 -15.15
N ASN A 35 22.58 -17.98 -14.10
CA ASN A 35 23.62 -17.25 -13.37
C ASN A 35 24.29 -16.12 -14.16
N TYR A 36 23.70 -15.67 -15.27
CA TYR A 36 24.19 -14.50 -15.97
C TYR A 36 23.96 -13.22 -15.13
N LEU A 37 24.97 -12.35 -15.05
CA LEU A 37 24.84 -11.06 -14.38
C LEU A 37 24.15 -10.07 -15.32
N PHE A 38 22.88 -9.78 -15.07
CA PHE A 38 22.11 -8.83 -15.86
C PHE A 38 21.90 -7.54 -15.08
N SER A 39 22.61 -6.49 -15.49
CA SER A 39 22.73 -5.24 -14.74
C SER A 39 23.27 -5.51 -13.33
N GLU A 40 22.46 -5.32 -12.29
CA GLU A 40 22.85 -5.47 -10.88
C GLU A 40 22.35 -6.80 -10.27
N ARG A 41 21.69 -7.67 -11.06
CA ARG A 41 21.04 -8.88 -10.54
C ARG A 41 21.47 -10.11 -11.32
N LEU A 42 21.71 -11.20 -10.60
CA LEU A 42 21.94 -12.50 -11.20
C LEU A 42 20.63 -13.08 -11.73
N LEU A 43 20.60 -13.42 -13.01
CA LEU A 43 19.51 -14.17 -13.63
C LEU A 43 19.56 -15.62 -13.17
N LYS A 44 18.39 -16.16 -12.85
CA LYS A 44 18.20 -17.59 -12.58
C LYS A 44 17.23 -18.11 -13.62
N CYS A 45 17.74 -18.90 -14.55
CA CYS A 45 16.97 -19.50 -15.62
C CYS A 45 16.84 -21.00 -15.31
N GLN A 46 15.63 -21.53 -15.44
CA GLN A 46 15.35 -22.95 -15.23
C GLN A 46 14.45 -23.43 -16.35
N PHE A 47 14.79 -24.58 -16.91
CA PHE A 47 13.92 -25.28 -17.84
C PHE A 47 12.73 -25.88 -17.08
N LEU A 48 11.52 -25.61 -17.56
CA LEU A 48 10.29 -26.12 -16.96
C LEU A 48 9.64 -27.12 -17.93
N PRO A 49 9.53 -28.41 -17.59
CA PRO A 49 8.86 -29.38 -18.44
C PRO A 49 7.36 -29.07 -18.55
N PRO A 50 6.69 -29.45 -19.65
CA PRO A 50 5.29 -29.10 -19.91
C PRO A 50 4.33 -29.59 -18.82
N GLU A 51 4.63 -30.71 -18.15
CA GLU A 51 3.82 -31.25 -17.05
C GLU A 51 3.72 -30.32 -15.84
N LYS A 52 4.78 -29.54 -15.58
CA LYS A 52 4.83 -28.58 -14.47
C LYS A 52 4.25 -27.22 -14.86
N VAL A 53 4.03 -26.98 -16.15
CA VAL A 53 3.44 -25.74 -16.66
C VAL A 53 1.94 -25.79 -16.43
N HIS A 54 1.40 -24.77 -15.75
CA HIS A 54 -0.05 -24.64 -15.64
C HIS A 54 -0.65 -24.28 -17.00
N GLU A 55 -1.73 -24.96 -17.40
CA GLU A 55 -2.44 -24.73 -18.67
C GLU A 55 -2.85 -23.27 -18.91
N ASN A 56 -3.06 -22.50 -17.83
CA ASN A 56 -3.49 -21.11 -17.89
C ASN A 56 -2.33 -20.10 -17.90
N LEU A 57 -1.08 -20.54 -17.89
CA LEU A 57 0.09 -19.66 -17.71
C LEU A 57 0.25 -18.64 -18.85
N PHE A 58 0.02 -19.10 -20.08
CA PHE A 58 0.11 -18.27 -21.29
C PHE A 58 -1.26 -17.74 -21.74
N LYS A 59 -2.36 -18.08 -21.06
CA LYS A 59 -3.68 -17.58 -21.44
C LYS A 59 -3.78 -16.07 -21.20
N GLY A 60 -3.82 -15.31 -22.30
CA GLY A 60 -3.93 -13.85 -22.27
C GLY A 60 -2.60 -13.13 -22.04
N CYS A 61 -1.47 -13.77 -22.34
CA CYS A 61 -0.14 -13.14 -22.30
C CYS A 61 -0.03 -11.92 -23.25
N ASP A 62 -0.81 -11.89 -24.33
CA ASP A 62 -0.86 -10.76 -25.27
C ASP A 62 -1.55 -9.50 -24.70
N LYS A 63 -2.24 -9.63 -23.56
CA LYS A 63 -2.96 -8.52 -22.94
C LYS A 63 -2.02 -7.70 -22.07
N ILE A 64 -1.90 -6.42 -22.41
CA ILE A 64 -1.18 -5.46 -21.57
C ILE A 64 -1.91 -5.32 -20.23
N PHE A 65 -1.19 -5.51 -19.11
CA PHE A 65 -1.76 -5.33 -17.78
C PHE A 65 -2.21 -3.87 -17.58
N ARG A 66 -3.51 -3.67 -17.30
CA ARG A 66 -4.07 -2.37 -16.94
C ARG A 66 -4.30 -2.30 -15.44
N LYS A 67 -3.91 -1.18 -14.83
CA LYS A 67 -4.17 -0.92 -13.41
C LYS A 67 -5.67 -1.04 -13.12
N PRO A 68 -6.07 -1.75 -12.05
CA PRO A 68 -7.48 -1.92 -11.72
C PRO A 68 -8.14 -0.55 -11.47
N SER A 69 -9.23 -0.27 -12.19
CA SER A 69 -10.04 0.92 -11.95
C SER A 69 -10.86 0.73 -10.67
N GLN A 70 -10.95 1.78 -9.83
CA GLN A 70 -11.79 1.79 -8.62
C GLN A 70 -13.07 2.61 -8.83
N PRO A 71 -14.09 2.08 -9.55
CA PRO A 71 -15.30 2.83 -9.87
C PRO A 71 -16.13 3.15 -8.61
N ALA A 72 -16.14 2.28 -7.61
CA ALA A 72 -16.86 2.49 -6.36
C ALA A 72 -16.30 3.69 -5.58
N VAL A 73 -14.96 3.78 -5.46
CA VAL A 73 -14.28 4.91 -4.81
C VAL A 73 -14.60 6.21 -5.54
N ARG A 74 -14.53 6.21 -6.88
CA ARG A 74 -14.90 7.38 -7.70
C ARG A 74 -16.36 7.81 -7.48
N ARG A 75 -17.30 6.85 -7.37
CA ARG A 75 -18.72 7.14 -7.11
C ARG A 75 -18.96 7.74 -5.72
N TYR A 76 -18.27 7.24 -4.71
CA TYR A 76 -18.41 7.73 -3.33
C TYR A 76 -17.76 9.11 -3.14
N ASN A 77 -16.51 9.25 -3.60
CA ASN A 77 -15.74 10.50 -3.51
C ASN A 77 -16.15 11.55 -4.55
N ARG A 78 -17.15 11.27 -5.40
CA ARG A 78 -17.65 12.24 -6.37
C ARG A 78 -18.15 13.50 -5.66
N ILE A 79 -17.66 14.66 -6.12
CA ILE A 79 -18.15 15.97 -5.68
C ILE A 79 -19.64 16.09 -5.99
N ARG A 80 -20.44 16.36 -4.96
CA ARG A 80 -21.90 16.49 -5.06
C ARG A 80 -22.31 17.93 -5.31
N SER A 81 -23.29 18.13 -6.18
CA SER A 81 -23.89 19.44 -6.45
C SER A 81 -24.70 19.95 -5.25
N LEU A 82 -24.99 21.26 -5.21
CA LEU A 82 -25.77 21.87 -4.15
C LEU A 82 -27.18 21.24 -4.02
N VAL A 83 -27.84 20.97 -5.15
CA VAL A 83 -29.14 20.30 -5.19
C VAL A 83 -29.07 18.90 -4.57
N GLN A 84 -28.03 18.12 -4.90
CA GLN A 84 -27.83 16.79 -4.33
C GLN A 84 -27.56 16.86 -2.83
N LYS A 85 -26.76 17.82 -2.38
CA LYS A 85 -26.51 18.08 -0.95
C LYS A 85 -27.82 18.42 -0.22
N ALA A 86 -28.66 19.30 -0.78
CA ALA A 86 -29.96 19.66 -0.21
C ALA A 86 -30.94 18.46 -0.14
N ARG A 87 -30.96 17.59 -1.14
CA ARG A 87 -31.76 16.35 -1.09
C ARG A 87 -31.28 15.42 0.02
N MET A 88 -29.97 15.31 0.23
CA MET A 88 -29.41 14.51 1.32
C MET A 88 -29.73 15.10 2.70
N THR A 89 -29.62 16.42 2.89
CA THR A 89 -29.98 17.05 4.17
C THR A 89 -31.45 16.83 4.52
N LYS A 90 -32.36 16.94 3.54
CA LYS A 90 -33.78 16.61 3.73
C LYS A 90 -33.99 15.16 4.18
N ARG A 91 -33.34 14.19 3.52
CA ARG A 91 -33.39 12.76 3.89
C ARG A 91 -32.85 12.51 5.29
N LEU A 92 -31.78 13.19 5.64
CA LEU A 92 -31.11 13.06 6.93
C LEU A 92 -31.97 13.62 8.08
N LEU A 93 -32.60 14.79 7.90
CA LEU A 93 -33.57 15.34 8.86
C LEU A 93 -34.83 14.48 8.99
N HIS A 94 -35.28 13.83 7.91
CA HIS A 94 -36.40 12.90 7.99
C HIS A 94 -36.06 11.66 8.83
N LYS A 95 -34.87 11.07 8.64
CA LYS A 95 -34.40 9.95 9.46
C LYS A 95 -34.24 10.33 10.93
N GLU A 96 -33.74 11.54 11.21
CA GLU A 96 -33.63 12.07 12.57
C GLU A 96 -34.99 12.14 13.27
N ARG A 97 -36.02 12.66 12.59
CA ARG A 97 -37.39 12.69 13.12
C ARG A 97 -37.94 11.30 13.40
N LEU A 98 -37.72 10.35 12.48
CA LEU A 98 -38.16 8.97 12.65
C LEU A 98 -37.47 8.30 13.84
N LEU A 99 -36.19 8.57 14.04
CA LEU A 99 -35.44 8.06 15.20
C LEU A 99 -35.99 8.61 16.51
N ARG A 100 -36.24 9.93 16.61
CA ARG A 100 -36.83 10.53 17.83
C ARG A 100 -38.19 9.94 18.17
N LYS A 101 -39.05 9.72 17.17
CA LYS A 101 -40.35 9.05 17.37
C LYS A 101 -40.17 7.65 17.96
N ARG A 102 -39.27 6.84 17.38
CA ARG A 102 -38.96 5.49 17.88
C ARG A 102 -38.36 5.46 19.30
N LEU A 103 -37.68 6.53 19.71
CA LEU A 103 -37.14 6.65 21.08
C LEU A 103 -38.25 7.02 22.06
N ALA A 104 -39.11 7.97 21.69
CA ALA A 104 -40.27 8.36 22.49
C ALA A 104 -41.25 7.18 22.70
N GLU A 105 -41.51 6.39 21.65
CA GLU A 105 -42.30 5.16 21.73
C GLU A 105 -41.74 4.13 22.73
N LYS A 106 -40.42 4.16 22.97
CA LYS A 106 -39.74 3.29 23.94
C LYS A 106 -39.61 3.92 25.33
N GLY A 107 -40.21 5.10 25.54
CA GLY A 107 -40.13 5.83 26.81
C GLY A 107 -38.75 6.41 27.11
N LEU A 108 -37.93 6.64 26.08
CA LEU A 108 -36.59 7.22 26.22
C LEU A 108 -36.60 8.69 25.82
N ASP A 109 -36.58 9.58 26.81
CA ASP A 109 -36.46 11.02 26.62
C ASP A 109 -35.01 11.40 26.33
N TYR A 110 -34.61 11.28 25.07
CA TYR A 110 -33.25 11.56 24.62
C TYR A 110 -33.18 12.78 23.70
N ASP A 111 -32.70 13.89 24.25
CA ASP A 111 -32.44 15.12 23.49
C ASP A 111 -30.98 15.15 22.99
N PHE A 112 -30.78 14.79 21.72
CA PHE A 112 -29.50 14.90 21.05
C PHE A 112 -29.46 16.16 20.18
N PRO A 113 -28.35 16.95 20.22
CA PRO A 113 -28.13 18.08 19.34
C PRO A 113 -28.12 17.62 17.88
N GLY A 114 -29.28 17.77 17.25
CA GLY A 114 -29.61 17.26 15.94
C GLY A 114 -28.68 17.72 14.83
N PHE A 115 -28.82 17.11 13.66
CA PHE A 115 -28.00 17.48 12.51
C PHE A 115 -28.32 18.90 12.00
N ALA A 116 -29.50 19.43 12.31
CA ALA A 116 -29.86 20.81 12.08
C ALA A 116 -28.97 21.79 12.89
N THR A 117 -28.71 21.48 14.16
CA THR A 117 -27.93 22.33 15.07
C THR A 117 -26.45 22.40 14.66
N GLN A 118 -25.90 21.29 14.17
CA GLN A 118 -24.51 21.22 13.70
C GLN A 118 -24.24 22.10 12.46
N ALA A 119 -25.24 22.26 11.58
CA ALA A 119 -25.13 23.13 10.42
C ALA A 119 -25.01 24.62 10.81
N LEU A 120 -25.66 25.02 11.89
CA LEU A 120 -25.65 26.39 12.41
C LEU A 120 -24.33 26.72 13.13
N CYS A 121 -23.81 25.80 13.95
CA CYS A 121 -22.55 25.98 14.68
C CYS A 121 -21.34 26.15 13.75
N LYS A 122 -21.30 25.49 12.58
CA LYS A 122 -20.21 25.65 11.59
C LYS A 122 -20.21 27.03 10.93
N LYS A 123 -21.39 27.64 10.72
CA LYS A 123 -21.49 29.02 10.19
C LYS A 123 -20.97 30.04 11.21
N ARG A 124 -21.30 29.87 12.50
CA ARG A 124 -20.85 30.77 13.59
C ARG A 124 -19.33 30.77 13.80
N LYS A 125 -18.65 29.62 13.61
CA LYS A 125 -17.17 29.55 13.68
C LYS A 125 -16.46 30.28 12.53
N LYS A 126 -17.04 30.32 11.32
CA LYS A 126 -16.47 31.09 10.20
C LYS A 126 -16.59 32.61 10.38
N VAL A 127 -17.62 33.08 11.10
CA VAL A 127 -17.84 34.51 11.37
C VAL A 127 -16.95 35.04 12.52
N LYS A 128 -16.54 34.17 13.47
CA LYS A 128 -15.69 34.57 14.61
C LYS A 128 -14.18 34.61 14.31
N ALA A 129 -13.73 34.22 13.13
CA ALA A 129 -12.30 34.18 12.78
C ALA A 129 -11.72 35.49 12.22
N SER A 130 -12.51 36.58 12.17
CA SER A 130 -12.11 37.87 11.54
C SER A 130 -11.92 39.05 12.51
N LYS A 131 -11.57 38.82 13.79
CA LYS A 131 -11.07 39.87 14.69
C LYS A 131 -9.82 39.37 15.43
N LYS A 132 -8.64 39.73 14.94
CA LYS A 132 -7.37 39.62 15.69
C LYS A 132 -7.22 40.86 16.56
N THR A 133 -7.42 40.73 17.86
CA THR A 133 -6.88 41.66 18.86
C THR A 133 -5.75 40.94 19.58
N LYS A 134 -4.55 41.53 19.49
CA LYS A 134 -3.31 41.09 20.12
C LYS A 134 -3.46 41.19 21.64
N LEU A 135 -3.35 40.08 22.37
CA LEU A 135 -2.87 40.07 23.75
C LEU A 135 -2.10 38.78 23.97
N ASN A 136 -0.79 38.94 24.17
CA ASN A 136 0.15 37.93 24.58
C ASN A 136 -0.05 37.71 26.10
N VAL A 137 -0.39 36.50 26.51
CA VAL A 137 -0.15 36.06 27.90
C VAL A 137 0.75 34.86 27.84
N SER A 138 1.97 35.12 28.28
CA SER A 138 3.08 34.20 28.48
C SER A 138 2.69 33.10 29.46
N LEU A 139 2.88 31.84 29.07
CA LEU A 139 3.23 30.76 29.98
C LEU A 139 4.40 30.01 29.36
N THR A 140 5.57 30.35 29.86
CA THR A 140 6.85 29.67 29.70
C THR A 140 6.77 28.22 30.15
N SER A 141 7.10 27.29 29.27
CA SER A 141 7.73 26.02 29.63
C SER A 141 8.99 25.90 28.76
N GLN A 142 10.13 26.06 29.41
CA GLN A 142 11.45 25.84 28.84
C GLN A 142 11.56 24.37 28.46
N ASP A 143 11.89 24.08 27.20
CA ASP A 143 12.65 22.91 26.76
C ASP A 143 13.19 23.17 25.34
N PRO A 144 14.52 23.07 25.10
CA PRO A 144 15.09 23.26 23.78
C PRO A 144 14.89 22.01 22.92
N THR A 145 14.04 22.10 21.91
CA THR A 145 14.00 21.12 20.82
C THR A 145 15.24 21.30 19.92
N PRO A 146 16.12 20.29 19.76
CA PRO A 146 17.25 20.43 18.85
C PRO A 146 16.77 20.34 17.39
N VAL A 147 16.79 21.48 16.70
CA VAL A 147 16.72 21.55 15.24
C VAL A 147 18.11 21.24 14.70
N CYS A 148 18.19 20.28 13.78
CA CYS A 148 19.41 19.91 13.06
C CYS A 148 20.11 21.12 12.43
N THR A 149 21.24 21.51 13.01
CA THR A 149 22.27 22.35 12.40
C THR A 149 22.95 21.59 11.25
N PRO A 150 23.29 22.25 10.11
CA PRO A 150 23.76 21.61 8.88
C PRO A 150 25.25 21.23 8.92
N ALA A 151 25.71 20.58 9.99
CA ALA A 151 27.10 20.13 10.15
C ALA A 151 27.36 18.74 9.52
N VAL A 152 26.35 18.11 8.90
CA VAL A 152 26.47 16.77 8.29
C VAL A 152 26.91 16.83 6.81
N LEU A 153 26.87 18.00 6.16
CA LEU A 153 27.26 18.14 4.75
C LEU A 153 28.76 18.41 4.53
N GLU A 154 29.49 18.84 5.55
CA GLU A 154 30.95 19.07 5.46
C GLU A 154 31.76 17.76 5.47
N ARG A 155 31.21 16.68 6.04
CA ARG A 155 31.94 15.40 6.19
C ARG A 155 32.01 14.54 4.92
N ARG A 156 31.45 15.00 3.79
CA ARG A 156 31.56 14.32 2.49
C ARG A 156 32.48 15.03 1.49
N LYS A 157 33.21 16.07 1.90
CA LYS A 157 34.14 16.79 1.03
C LYS A 157 35.64 16.57 1.33
N ALA A 158 35.98 15.74 2.31
CA ALA A 158 37.38 15.43 2.63
C ALA A 158 37.63 13.91 2.55
N ALA A 159 37.77 13.43 1.33
CA ALA A 159 38.50 12.21 0.97
C ALA A 159 38.93 12.34 -0.50
N GLN A 160 39.66 13.41 -0.81
CA GLN A 160 40.73 13.33 -1.80
C GLN A 160 41.96 12.96 -0.97
N VAL A 161 42.45 11.75 -1.15
CA VAL A 161 43.81 11.38 -0.77
C VAL A 161 44.43 10.79 -2.03
N ASP A 162 45.63 11.29 -2.28
CA ASP A 162 46.41 11.22 -3.50
C ASP A 162 46.80 9.79 -3.90
N ASP A 163 46.99 9.61 -5.20
CA ASP A 163 47.70 8.48 -5.81
C ASP A 163 49.10 8.36 -5.22
N ASP A 164 49.48 7.18 -4.70
CA ASP A 164 50.84 6.62 -4.82
C ASP A 164 50.94 5.21 -4.19
N ALA A 165 51.30 4.25 -5.05
CA ALA A 165 52.15 3.06 -4.86
C ALA A 165 51.75 1.86 -3.95
N GLU A 166 51.85 0.69 -4.60
CA GLU A 166 52.10 -0.68 -4.14
C GLU A 166 50.93 -1.62 -3.74
N ASP A 167 50.93 -2.75 -4.46
CA ASP A 167 50.10 -3.95 -4.34
C ASP A 167 50.24 -4.62 -2.96
N ASP A 168 49.12 -5.04 -2.35
CA ASP A 168 49.11 -6.20 -1.47
C ASP A 168 47.70 -6.84 -1.38
N GLU A 169 47.68 -8.12 -1.71
CA GLU A 169 46.59 -9.08 -1.73
C GLU A 169 45.90 -9.23 -0.36
N VAL A 170 44.63 -8.81 -0.22
CA VAL A 170 43.86 -9.07 1.02
C VAL A 170 42.98 -10.31 0.87
N THR A 171 43.50 -11.43 1.37
CA THR A 171 42.80 -12.70 1.54
C THR A 171 41.72 -12.58 2.64
N LEU A 172 40.44 -12.72 2.30
CA LEU A 172 39.33 -12.77 3.27
C LEU A 172 38.98 -14.22 3.63
N LYS A 173 39.42 -14.68 4.80
CA LYS A 173 39.02 -15.95 5.42
C LYS A 173 37.56 -15.87 5.92
N LEU A 174 36.69 -16.73 5.39
CA LEU A 174 35.34 -16.94 5.94
C LEU A 174 35.34 -18.05 7.00
N PRO A 175 34.58 -17.91 8.11
CA PRO A 175 34.44 -18.96 9.12
C PRO A 175 33.51 -20.11 8.66
N PRO A 176 33.71 -21.34 9.17
CA PRO A 176 32.98 -22.52 8.72
C PRO A 176 31.54 -22.61 9.24
N ALA A 177 30.69 -23.26 8.44
CA ALA A 177 29.27 -23.46 8.68
C ALA A 177 28.99 -24.42 9.84
N SER A 178 28.08 -24.04 10.75
CA SER A 178 27.54 -24.91 11.79
C SER A 178 25.99 -24.94 11.80
N VAL A 179 25.49 -26.12 11.41
CA VAL A 179 24.33 -26.90 11.88
C VAL A 179 22.99 -26.25 12.32
N ASN A 180 21.95 -26.60 11.55
CA ASN A 180 20.58 -27.03 11.90
C ASN A 180 19.90 -26.53 13.19
N SER A 181 18.80 -25.77 13.01
CA SER A 181 17.59 -25.94 13.84
C SER A 181 16.33 -25.60 13.03
N ALA A 182 15.51 -26.62 12.79
CA ALA A 182 14.22 -26.52 12.13
C ALA A 182 13.18 -25.95 13.11
N VAL A 183 12.69 -24.73 12.87
CA VAL A 183 11.52 -24.19 13.57
C VAL A 183 10.31 -24.29 12.64
N GLN A 184 9.40 -25.22 12.94
CA GLN A 184 8.12 -25.34 12.25
C GLN A 184 7.20 -24.17 12.62
N ARG A 185 6.75 -23.39 11.63
CA ARG A 185 5.72 -22.36 11.81
C ARG A 185 4.32 -22.99 11.68
N PRO A 186 3.36 -22.70 12.59
CA PRO A 186 2.02 -23.27 12.50
C PRO A 186 1.24 -22.72 11.29
N LYS A 187 0.59 -23.63 10.55
CA LYS A 187 -0.27 -23.32 9.39
C LYS A 187 -1.56 -22.65 9.87
N LYS A 188 -1.88 -21.47 9.31
CA LYS A 188 -3.18 -20.79 9.49
C LYS A 188 -4.28 -21.57 8.77
N MET A 189 -5.30 -22.04 9.50
CA MET A 189 -6.47 -22.67 8.88
C MET A 189 -7.40 -21.64 8.22
N PRO A 190 -8.00 -21.95 7.05
CA PRO A 190 -9.03 -21.11 6.45
C PRO A 190 -10.37 -21.22 7.22
N ARG A 191 -11.03 -20.08 7.44
CA ARG A 191 -12.36 -20.02 8.07
C ARG A 191 -13.43 -20.58 7.12
N LYS A 192 -14.09 -21.67 7.54
CA LYS A 192 -15.29 -22.23 6.88
C LYS A 192 -16.46 -21.23 7.03
N ARG A 193 -17.05 -20.78 5.91
CA ARG A 193 -18.31 -20.04 5.91
C ARG A 193 -19.47 -21.02 6.05
N GLN A 194 -20.30 -20.86 7.08
CA GLN A 194 -21.56 -21.60 7.19
C GLN A 194 -22.59 -20.96 6.26
N ASN A 195 -23.05 -21.72 5.25
CA ASN A 195 -24.19 -21.34 4.42
C ASN A 195 -25.47 -21.67 5.19
N LEU A 196 -26.20 -20.64 5.63
CA LEU A 196 -27.56 -20.81 6.11
C LEU A 196 -28.46 -21.00 4.88
N LYS A 197 -29.03 -22.20 4.74
CA LYS A 197 -30.07 -22.51 3.75
C LYS A 197 -31.30 -21.67 4.04
N ILE A 198 -31.68 -20.81 3.10
CA ILE A 198 -32.99 -20.18 3.06
C ILE A 198 -33.98 -21.29 2.70
N GLN A 199 -34.87 -21.64 3.62
CA GLN A 199 -36.01 -22.51 3.34
C GLN A 199 -37.11 -21.67 2.68
N LYS A 200 -37.76 -22.27 1.67
CA LYS A 200 -38.92 -21.71 0.96
C LYS A 200 -40.17 -21.75 1.83
#